data_AF-A0A6A6V055-F1
#
_entry.id   AF-A0A6A6V055-F1
#
_cell.length_a   1.000
_cell.length_b   1.000
_cell.length_c   1.000
_cell.angle_alpha   90.00
_cell.angle_beta   90.00
_cell.angle_gamma   90.00
#
_symmetry.space_group_name_H-M   'P 1'
#
loop_
_entity.id
_entity.type
_entity.pdbx_description
1 polymer ?
#
loop_
_entity_poly.entity_id
_entity_poly.type
_entity_poly.pdbx_seq_one_letter_code
_entity_poly.pdbx_strand_id
1 'polypeptide(L)' 'ASGETTTVNKSAIDSDVPWPGSTYIITDANTGDVLTLRSGELVMESAWSPSAHSSIYWKLVSDNGSYGLRNAASGSYIG' A
#
# COMPACT_ATOMS: atom_id res chain seq x y z
N ALA A 1 -13.74 31.87 24.13
CA ALA A 1 -12.75 30.89 23.61
C ALA A 1 -13.50 29.99 22.64
N SER A 2 -13.26 30.15 21.33
CA SER A 2 -13.87 29.31 20.30
C SER A 2 -13.02 28.04 20.17
N GLY A 3 -13.58 26.90 20.54
CA GLY A 3 -12.94 25.60 20.33
C GLY A 3 -13.36 25.06 18.97
N GLU A 4 -12.54 25.26 17.94
CA GLU A 4 -12.70 24.54 16.67
C GLU A 4 -12.43 23.06 16.92
N THR A 5 -13.46 22.25 16.78
CA THR A 5 -13.35 20.79 16.85
C THR A 5 -12.95 20.31 15.46
N THR A 6 -11.67 20.06 15.24
CA THR A 6 -11.15 19.54 13.97
C THR A 6 -11.81 18.19 13.68
N THR A 7 -12.75 18.17 12.73
CA THR A 7 -13.37 16.94 12.23
C THR A 7 -12.29 16.18 11.48
N VAL A 8 -11.78 15.10 12.09
CA VAL A 8 -10.88 14.18 11.40
C VAL A 8 -11.69 13.59 10.25
N ASN A 9 -11.33 13.93 9.02
CA ASN A 9 -11.95 13.38 7.82
C ASN A 9 -11.69 11.88 7.81
N LYS A 10 -12.70 11.11 8.23
CA LYS A 10 -12.71 9.65 8.09
C LYS A 10 -12.64 9.37 6.60
N SER A 11 -11.52 8.84 6.13
CA SER A 11 -11.37 8.33 4.77
C SER A 11 -12.55 7.37 4.52
N ALA A 12 -13.47 7.77 3.65
CA ALA A 12 -14.55 6.90 3.24
C ALA A 12 -13.90 5.72 2.51
N ILE A 13 -14.06 4.51 3.05
CA ILE A 13 -13.58 3.30 2.39
C ILE A 13 -14.53 3.04 1.23
N ASP A 14 -14.12 3.45 0.03
CA ASP A 14 -14.75 3.00 -1.21
C ASP A 14 -14.21 1.61 -1.53
N SER A 15 -15.08 0.60 -1.56
CA SER A 15 -14.65 -0.79 -1.77
C SER A 15 -14.84 -1.19 -3.22
N ASP A 16 -13.73 -1.21 -3.96
CA ASP A 16 -13.66 -1.80 -5.29
C ASP A 16 -12.87 -3.11 -5.27
N VAL A 17 -13.29 -4.07 -6.09
CA VAL A 17 -12.57 -5.33 -6.25
C VAL A 17 -11.26 -5.05 -7.00
N PRO A 18 -10.10 -5.47 -6.47
CA PRO A 18 -8.83 -5.24 -7.16
C PRO A 18 -8.75 -6.10 -8.42
N TRP A 19 -8.34 -5.47 -9.53
CA TRP A 19 -8.34 -6.05 -10.86
C TRP A 19 -6.98 -6.62 -11.24
N PRO A 20 -6.92 -7.84 -11.78
CA PRO A 20 -5.67 -8.45 -12.23
C PRO A 20 -4.96 -7.59 -13.27
N GLY A 21 -3.65 -7.45 -13.12
CA GLY A 21 -2.81 -6.61 -13.97
C GLY A 21 -2.68 -5.16 -13.49
N SER A 22 -3.53 -4.71 -12.56
CA SER A 22 -3.44 -3.38 -11.97
C SER A 22 -2.35 -3.28 -10.90
N THR A 23 -1.91 -2.05 -10.62
CA THR A 23 -0.89 -1.73 -9.61
C THR A 23 -1.54 -0.98 -8.45
N TYR A 24 -1.19 -1.38 -7.24
CA TYR A 24 -1.76 -0.85 -6.00
C TYR A 24 -0.66 -0.37 -5.05
N ILE A 25 -1.04 0.57 -4.19
CA ILE A 25 -0.31 0.91 -2.98
C ILE A 25 -1.13 0.34 -1.81
N ILE A 26 -0.47 -0.35 -0.90
CA ILE A 26 -1.11 -0.93 0.28
C ILE A 26 -0.78 -0.05 1.46
N THR A 27 -1.81 0.53 2.08
CA THR A 27 -1.68 1.52 3.16
C THR A 27 -2.36 1.03 4.43
N ASP A 28 -1.76 1.29 5.60
CA ASP A 28 -2.48 1.26 6.85
C ASP A 28 -3.51 2.42 6.88
N ALA A 29 -4.77 2.08 7.12
CA ALA A 29 -5.85 3.06 7.04
C ALA A 29 -5.86 4.09 8.19
N ASN A 30 -5.17 3.80 9.30
CA ASN A 30 -5.12 4.67 10.47
C ASN A 30 -3.90 5.61 10.42
N THR A 31 -2.73 5.09 10.05
CA THR A 31 -1.47 5.85 10.04
C THR A 31 -1.15 6.43 8.67
N GLY A 32 -1.67 5.84 7.59
CA GLY A 32 -1.28 6.18 6.23
C GLY A 32 0.10 5.64 5.84
N ASP A 33 0.72 4.79 6.68
CA ASP A 33 1.97 4.13 6.34
C ASP A 33 1.75 3.14 5.20
N VAL A 34 2.76 2.99 4.34
CA VAL A 34 2.72 2.14 3.15
C VAL A 34 3.54 0.87 3.37
N LEU A 35 3.00 -0.26 2.90
CA LEU A 35 3.76 -1.49 2.81
C LEU A 35 4.76 -1.37 1.66
N THR A 36 6.04 -1.54 1.99
CA THR A 36 7.15 -1.40 1.05
C THR A 36 8.10 -2.57 1.15
N LEU A 37 8.80 -2.85 0.04
CA LEU A 37 9.93 -3.79 0.04
C LEU A 37 11.23 -2.98 0.13
N ARG A 38 11.95 -3.13 1.23
CA ARG A 38 13.23 -2.44 1.48
C ARG A 38 14.33 -3.47 1.66
N SER A 39 15.31 -3.48 0.76
CA SER A 39 16.44 -4.44 0.80
C SER A 39 16.00 -5.91 0.90
N GLY A 40 14.86 -6.27 0.29
CA GLY A 40 14.30 -7.63 0.35
C GLY A 40 13.41 -7.91 1.56
N GLU A 41 13.22 -6.95 2.46
CA GLU A 41 12.37 -7.07 3.64
C GLU A 41 11.05 -6.31 3.45
N LEU A 42 9.94 -6.94 3.86
CA LEU A 42 8.62 -6.31 3.91
C LEU A 42 8.49 -5.48 5.18
N VAL A 43 8.35 -4.17 5.03
CA VAL A 43 8.24 -3.23 6.16
C VAL A 43 7.12 -2.21 5.90
N MET A 44 6.56 -1.65 6.98
CA MET A 44 5.69 -0.48 6.91
C MET A 44 6.57 0.77 7.04
N GLU A 45 6.48 1.70 6.09
CA GLU A 45 7.18 3.00 6.14
C GLU A 45 6.19 4.15 5.97
N SER A 46 6.52 5.31 6.51
CA SER A 46 5.72 6.51 6.30
C SER A 46 5.70 6.90 4.82
N ALA A 47 4.49 7.05 4.26
CA ALA A 47 4.28 7.45 2.86
C ALA A 47 4.88 8.82 2.51
N TRP A 48 5.13 9.66 3.52
CA TRP A 48 5.64 11.02 3.38
C TRP A 48 7.15 11.09 3.22
N SER A 49 7.85 10.01 3.56
CA SER A 49 9.31 9.92 3.43
C SER A 49 9.73 8.48 3.12
N PRO A 50 9.34 7.94 1.95
CA PRO A 50 9.79 6.62 1.54
C PRO A 50 11.32 6.63 1.40
N SER A 51 11.98 5.64 1.99
CA SER A 51 13.42 5.46 1.84
C SER A 51 13.79 5.33 0.36
N ALA A 52 14.93 5.87 -0.08
CA ALA A 52 15.36 5.84 -1.49
C ALA A 52 15.53 4.41 -2.08
N HIS A 53 15.51 3.39 -1.23
CA HIS A 53 15.66 1.97 -1.57
C HIS A 53 14.36 1.17 -1.38
N SER A 54 13.21 1.85 -1.28
CA SER A 54 11.93 1.22 -1.02
C SER A 54 11.03 1.28 -2.25
N SER A 55 10.22 0.24 -2.47
CA SER A 55 9.25 0.18 -3.56
C SER A 55 7.87 -0.16 -3.02
N ILE A 56 6.95 0.77 -3.20
CA ILE A 56 5.58 0.74 -2.66
C ILE A 56 4.53 0.22 -3.66
N TYR A 57 4.96 -0.07 -4.89
CA TYR A 57 4.06 -0.45 -5.98
C TYR A 57 3.93 -1.97 -6.07
N TRP A 58 2.71 -2.46 -5.93
CA TRP A 58 2.37 -3.89 -5.94
C TRP A 58 1.44 -4.20 -7.10
N LYS A 59 1.92 -4.98 -8.07
CA LYS A 59 1.10 -5.48 -9.17
C LYS A 59 0.28 -6.66 -8.70
N LEU A 60 -1.04 -6.61 -8.90
CA LEU A 60 -1.90 -7.78 -8.72
C LEU A 60 -1.70 -8.72 -9.90
N VAL A 61 -1.22 -9.92 -9.62
CA VAL A 61 -0.98 -10.98 -10.61
C VAL A 61 -1.99 -12.10 -10.36
N SER A 62 -2.62 -12.58 -11.42
CA SER A 62 -3.43 -13.80 -11.39
C SER A 62 -2.64 -14.92 -12.04
N ASP A 63 -2.46 -16.04 -11.34
CA ASP A 63 -1.84 -17.26 -11.86
C ASP A 63 -2.66 -18.47 -11.42
N ASN A 64 -3.12 -19.27 -12.39
CA ASN A 64 -3.85 -20.53 -12.13
C ASN A 64 -5.00 -20.42 -11.10
N GLY A 65 -5.77 -19.33 -11.14
CA GLY A 65 -6.89 -19.09 -10.23
C GLY A 65 -6.51 -18.54 -8.85
N SER A 66 -5.22 -18.31 -8.61
CA SER A 66 -4.71 -17.64 -7.41
C SER A 66 -4.29 -16.21 -7.71
N TYR A 67 -4.40 -15.33 -6.71
CA TYR A 67 -3.93 -13.95 -6.79
C TYR A 67 -2.70 -13.75 -5.92
N GLY A 68 -1.72 -13.03 -6.46
CA GLY A 68 -0.50 -12.64 -5.76
C GLY A 68 -0.23 -11.15 -5.95
N LEU A 69 0.47 -10.56 -4.98
CA LEU A 69 0.95 -9.19 -5.07
C LEU A 69 2.45 -9.21 -5.32
N ARG A 70 2.85 -8.73 -6.49
CA ARG A 70 4.24 -8.72 -6.94
C ARG A 70 4.80 -7.30 -6.87
N ASN A 71 5.91 -7.10 -6.18
CA ASN A 71 6.60 -5.82 -6.15
C ASN A 71 7.02 -5.41 -7.57
N ALA A 72 6.70 -4.19 -7.99
CA ALA A 72 6.96 -3.72 -9.35
C ALA A 72 8.45 -3.52 -9.65
N ALA A 73 9.27 -3.24 -8.63
CA ALA A 73 10.71 -3.01 -8.80
C ALA A 73 11.53 -4.29 -8.71
N SER A 74 11.32 -5.10 -7.66
CA SER A 74 12.11 -6.33 -7.46
C SER A 74 11.54 -7.55 -8.19
N GLY A 75 10.25 -7.55 -8.48
CA GLY A 75 9.53 -8.71 -8.98
C GLY A 75 9.25 -9.80 -7.94
N SER A 76 9.58 -9.57 -6.67
CA SER A 76 9.28 -10.48 -5.55
C SER A 76 7.81 -10.47 -5.19
N TYR A 77 7.28 -11.57 -4.67
CA TYR A 77 5.91 -11.66 -4.18
C TYR A 77 5.83 -11.37 -2.68
N ILE A 78 4.66 -10.93 -2.23
CA ILE A 78 4.29 -11.01 -0.81
C ILE A 78 3.92 -12.47 -0.51
N GLY A 79 4.54 -13.05 0.52
CA GLY A 79 4.27 -14.41 0.99
C GLY A 79 5.45 -15.37 0.82
#